data_AF-A0A3E3II73-F1
#
_entry.id   AF-A0A3E3II73-F1
#
_cell.length_a   1.000
_cell.length_b   1.000
_cell.length_c   1.000
_cell.angle_alpha   90.00
_cell.angle_beta   90.00
_cell.angle_gamma   90.00
#
_symmetry.space_group_name_H-M   'P 1'
#
loop_
_entity.id
_entity.type
_entity.pdbx_description
1 polymer ?
#
loop_
_entity_poly.entity_id
_entity_poly.type
_entity_poly.pdbx_seq_one_letter_code
_entity_poly.pdbx_strand_id
1 'polypeptide(L)'
;MKANAGEVYTVYNQYLKRYTACQVAYIAPPDMVSKESWAVILSLDWVGDAPLTAEELPHLRPLYMDFMYWSRDLHLLRVPLEIPPQYTLVGTLPPFTDQPCYSYGGWSDGHDVYLQIRWQAIPEERRRAFKKAMESDEQTEIGGIPLKVSSHRVMDQYAPFDSALELAVLPCLSELICEQWHPDLLEFLRGNPFIRELTLLNHSQRTLDLRGTSIRKLMLDMTGLQELWLGEGTEQLLFQNKGPDACTIHAPEDGSGLTLQFIGEYRPHTELPNLWGLHGIQLKDFDLTGLAAVHPHLKELRLWGAPGNLGNFSAVGGFRELTNLSTFDLFGFGADDIPTPEQMSELRWFWMTSLPETAAKAAKQLWKRKPGMDLRITKPRKPEWLAQN
;
A
#
# COMPACT_ATOMS: atom_id res chain seq x y z
N MET A 1 8.48 19.43 -17.79
CA MET A 1 9.71 20.17 -17.42
C MET A 1 10.76 19.16 -17.01
N LYS A 2 12.06 19.41 -17.24
CA LYS A 2 13.14 18.51 -16.82
C LYS A 2 13.81 19.05 -15.55
N ALA A 3 14.11 18.15 -14.61
CA ALA A 3 14.80 18.46 -13.36
C ALA A 3 16.27 18.86 -13.58
N ASN A 4 16.75 19.81 -12.79
CA ASN A 4 18.14 20.24 -12.70
C ASN A 4 18.70 20.04 -11.30
N ALA A 5 20.02 19.84 -11.20
CA ALA A 5 20.70 19.69 -9.91
C ALA A 5 20.52 20.95 -9.03
N GLY A 6 20.33 20.72 -7.74
CA GLY A 6 20.11 21.74 -6.71
C GLY A 6 18.66 22.22 -6.59
N GLU A 7 17.78 21.93 -7.55
CA GLU A 7 16.37 22.34 -7.48
C GLU A 7 15.66 21.71 -6.28
N VAL A 8 14.84 22.51 -5.61
CA VAL A 8 14.02 22.11 -4.46
C VAL A 8 12.56 22.19 -4.87
N TYR A 9 11.85 21.09 -4.63
CA TYR A 9 10.44 20.95 -4.93
C TYR A 9 9.63 20.72 -3.66
N THR A 10 8.40 21.23 -3.67
CA THR A 10 7.37 20.88 -2.70
C THR A 10 6.26 20.08 -3.38
N VAL A 11 5.72 19.11 -2.65
CA VAL A 11 4.69 18.19 -3.13
C VAL A 11 3.77 17.82 -1.97
N TYR A 12 2.47 17.69 -2.27
CA TYR A 12 1.50 17.24 -1.28
C TYR A 12 1.62 15.72 -1.07
N ASN A 13 1.86 15.30 0.17
CA ASN A 13 1.94 13.90 0.57
C ASN A 13 0.55 13.42 1.01
N GLN A 14 -0.05 12.54 0.22
CA GLN A 14 -1.42 12.05 0.43
C GLN A 14 -1.59 11.25 1.72
N TYR A 15 -0.52 10.58 2.20
CA TYR A 15 -0.57 9.79 3.43
C TYR A 15 -0.45 10.68 4.67
N LEU A 16 0.38 11.72 4.62
CA LEU A 16 0.52 12.69 5.72
C LEU A 16 -0.56 13.77 5.72
N LYS A 17 -1.26 13.95 4.59
CA LYS A 17 -2.17 15.07 4.33
C LYS A 17 -1.52 16.45 4.48
N ARG A 18 -0.22 16.52 4.23
CA ARG A 18 0.63 17.71 4.39
C ARG A 18 1.62 17.81 3.23
N TYR A 19 2.18 18.98 3.00
CA TYR A 19 3.25 19.17 2.04
C TYR A 19 4.57 18.65 2.61
N THR A 20 5.36 18.04 1.73
CA THR A 20 6.74 17.60 1.98
C THR A 20 7.67 18.23 0.94
N ALA A 21 8.98 18.15 1.15
CA ALA A 21 9.96 18.70 0.23
C ALA A 21 11.03 17.68 -0.17
N CYS A 22 11.56 17.84 -1.38
CA CYS A 22 12.71 17.08 -1.86
C CYS A 22 13.67 17.98 -2.65
N GLN A 23 14.96 17.67 -2.63
CA GLN A 23 15.97 18.29 -3.48
C GLN A 23 16.40 17.31 -4.58
N VAL A 24 16.62 17.81 -5.79
CA VAL A 24 17.40 17.10 -6.82
C VAL A 24 18.87 17.26 -6.46
N ALA A 25 19.47 16.27 -5.80
CA ALA A 25 20.85 16.34 -5.35
C ALA A 25 21.82 16.49 -6.53
N TYR A 26 21.68 15.65 -7.56
CA TYR A 26 22.48 15.73 -8.78
C TYR A 26 21.79 15.02 -9.95
N ILE A 27 22.32 15.21 -11.16
CA ILE A 27 21.90 14.47 -12.36
C ILE A 27 22.91 13.35 -12.61
N ALA A 28 22.48 12.10 -12.45
CA ALA A 28 23.30 10.94 -12.75
C ALA A 28 23.41 10.73 -14.27
N PRO A 29 24.62 10.45 -14.79
CA PRO A 29 24.78 10.13 -16.20
C PRO A 29 24.11 8.79 -16.56
N PRO A 30 23.90 8.51 -17.85
CA PRO A 30 23.49 7.19 -18.31
C PRO A 30 24.42 6.09 -17.82
N ASP A 31 23.90 4.88 -17.64
CA ASP A 31 24.67 3.73 -17.21
C ASP A 31 24.23 2.43 -17.91
N MET A 32 24.68 1.29 -17.40
CA MET A 32 24.38 -0.02 -17.99
C MET A 32 22.90 -0.41 -17.93
N VAL A 33 22.12 0.23 -17.04
CA VAL A 33 20.68 -0.04 -16.87
C VAL A 33 19.85 0.84 -17.80
N SER A 34 20.28 2.08 -18.05
CA SER A 34 19.56 3.01 -18.92
C SER A 34 20.48 3.93 -19.70
N LYS A 35 20.11 4.16 -20.97
CA LYS A 35 20.78 5.12 -21.88
C LYS A 35 20.41 6.57 -21.60
N GLU A 36 19.47 6.81 -20.69
CA GLU A 36 19.03 8.15 -20.28
C GLU A 36 19.66 8.55 -18.95
N SER A 37 19.85 9.86 -18.75
CA SER A 37 20.23 10.44 -17.47
C SER A 37 19.08 10.38 -16.47
N TRP A 38 19.41 10.37 -15.17
CA TRP A 38 18.44 10.29 -14.08
C TRP A 38 18.60 11.47 -13.13
N ALA A 39 17.49 11.98 -12.60
CA ALA A 39 17.55 12.87 -11.43
C ALA A 39 17.74 12.00 -10.18
N VAL A 40 18.65 12.40 -9.28
CA VAL A 40 18.78 11.77 -7.96
C VAL A 40 18.08 12.67 -6.96
N ILE A 41 16.98 12.19 -6.39
CA ILE A 41 16.20 12.94 -5.41
C ILE A 41 16.59 12.56 -3.98
N LEU A 42 16.60 13.56 -3.11
CA LEU A 42 16.79 13.47 -1.67
C LEU A 42 15.56 14.05 -0.98
N SER A 43 14.92 13.28 -0.09
CA SER A 43 13.85 13.79 0.76
C SER A 43 14.42 14.75 1.81
N LEU A 44 13.68 15.82 2.12
CA LEU A 44 14.10 16.85 3.09
C LEU A 44 13.27 16.74 4.38
N ASP A 45 13.90 17.07 5.50
CA ASP A 45 13.32 17.03 6.84
C ASP A 45 12.41 18.27 7.05
N TRP A 46 11.32 18.30 6.29
CA TRP A 46 10.37 19.40 6.27
C TRP A 46 8.95 18.88 5.96
N VAL A 47 7.98 19.34 6.76
CA VAL A 47 6.55 19.08 6.58
C VAL A 47 5.77 20.35 6.90
N GLY A 48 4.84 20.74 6.04
CA GLY A 48 4.02 21.95 6.21
C GLY A 48 2.56 21.76 5.81
N ASP A 49 1.65 22.52 6.44
CA ASP A 49 0.23 22.54 6.07
C ASP A 49 -0.03 23.37 4.81
N ALA A 50 0.92 24.24 4.45
CA ALA A 50 0.98 24.97 3.19
C ALA A 50 2.24 24.54 2.40
N PRO A 51 2.31 24.78 1.08
CA PRO A 51 3.50 24.53 0.28
C PRO A 51 4.73 25.27 0.84
N LEU A 52 5.90 24.65 0.72
CA LEU A 52 7.19 25.25 1.13
C LEU A 52 7.41 26.57 0.39
N THR A 53 7.88 27.58 1.12
CA THR A 53 8.18 28.91 0.56
C THR A 53 9.68 29.12 0.35
N ALA A 54 10.04 30.09 -0.49
CA ALA A 54 11.44 30.44 -0.75
C ALA A 54 12.18 30.94 0.50
N GLU A 55 11.46 31.55 1.46
CA GLU A 55 12.02 32.08 2.71
C GLU A 55 12.50 30.96 3.65
N GLU A 56 11.91 29.77 3.54
CA GLU A 56 12.25 28.61 4.36
C GLU A 56 13.44 27.81 3.83
N LEU A 57 13.85 28.02 2.56
CA LEU A 57 14.94 27.29 1.91
C LEU A 57 16.24 27.22 2.76
N PRO A 58 16.72 28.31 3.40
CA PRO A 58 17.95 28.27 4.18
C PRO A 58 17.88 27.39 5.43
N HIS A 59 16.68 26.98 5.85
CA HIS A 59 16.45 26.18 7.06
C HIS A 59 16.28 24.69 6.78
N LEU A 60 16.22 24.29 5.51
CA LEU A 60 16.04 22.91 5.11
C LEU A 60 17.24 22.05 5.50
N ARG A 61 16.94 20.79 5.83
CA ARG A 61 17.92 19.76 6.17
C ARG A 61 17.59 18.47 5.43
N PRO A 62 18.59 17.61 5.17
CA PRO A 62 18.33 16.26 4.67
C PRO A 62 17.48 15.45 5.65
N LEU A 63 16.48 14.72 5.13
CA LEU A 63 15.78 13.73 5.92
C LEU A 63 16.62 12.45 5.99
N TYR A 64 17.11 12.14 7.19
CA TYR A 64 17.67 10.83 7.49
C TYR A 64 16.53 9.90 7.88
N MET A 65 16.44 8.75 7.22
CA MET A 65 15.46 7.73 7.54
C MET A 65 16.09 6.61 8.35
N ASP A 66 15.37 6.16 9.38
CA ASP A 66 15.76 5.09 10.29
C ASP A 66 14.54 4.39 10.87
N PHE A 67 13.39 4.41 10.19
CA PHE A 67 12.16 3.86 10.74
C PHE A 67 12.27 2.34 10.96
N MET A 68 11.73 1.87 12.09
CA MET A 68 11.66 0.46 12.44
C MET A 68 13.04 -0.23 12.35
N TYR A 69 13.22 -1.16 11.42
CA TYR A 69 14.45 -1.97 11.29
C TYR A 69 15.50 -1.33 10.37
N TRP A 70 15.28 -0.12 9.88
CA TRP A 70 16.21 0.51 8.93
C TRP A 70 17.41 1.12 9.64
N SER A 71 18.60 0.94 9.07
CA SER A 71 19.77 1.71 9.46
C SER A 71 19.57 3.18 9.12
N ARG A 72 20.14 4.07 9.94
CA ARG A 72 20.02 5.51 9.72
C ARG A 72 20.85 5.94 8.52
N ASP A 73 20.20 6.38 7.45
CA ASP A 73 20.89 6.85 6.25
C ASP A 73 20.06 7.88 5.46
N LEU A 74 20.68 8.49 4.44
CA LEU A 74 20.00 9.27 3.42
C LEU A 74 19.35 8.32 2.40
N HIS A 75 18.06 8.50 2.19
CA HIS A 75 17.32 7.72 1.19
C HIS A 75 17.28 8.47 -0.13
N LEU A 76 18.22 8.09 -1.01
CA LEU A 76 18.35 8.62 -2.37
C LEU A 76 17.68 7.70 -3.38
N LEU A 77 17.02 8.28 -4.38
CA LEU A 77 16.37 7.53 -5.46
C LEU A 77 16.67 8.15 -6.83
N ARG A 78 17.05 7.31 -7.80
CA ARG A 78 17.10 7.70 -9.21
C ARG A 78 15.69 7.69 -9.79
N VAL A 79 15.24 8.83 -10.29
CA VAL A 79 13.92 9.03 -10.88
C VAL A 79 14.02 9.64 -12.28
N PRO A 80 13.01 9.45 -13.15
CA PRO A 80 13.00 10.06 -14.48
C PRO A 80 13.20 11.57 -14.41
N LEU A 81 13.91 12.15 -15.38
CA LEU A 81 14.15 13.60 -15.43
C LEU A 81 12.87 14.43 -15.56
N GLU A 82 11.81 13.84 -16.11
CA GLU A 82 10.53 14.49 -16.31
C GLU A 82 9.81 14.64 -14.97
N ILE A 83 9.58 15.89 -14.58
CA ILE A 83 8.96 16.23 -13.30
C ILE A 83 7.43 16.05 -13.41
N PRO A 84 6.80 15.30 -12.50
CA PRO A 84 5.35 15.18 -12.46
C PRO A 84 4.69 16.51 -12.09
N PRO A 85 3.47 16.79 -12.60
CA PRO A 85 2.80 18.07 -12.41
C PRO A 85 2.47 18.42 -10.96
N GLN A 86 2.43 17.44 -10.05
CA GLN A 86 2.19 17.66 -8.62
C GLN A 86 3.38 18.27 -7.87
N TYR A 87 4.57 18.31 -8.46
CA TYR A 87 5.75 18.92 -7.85
C TYR A 87 5.86 20.38 -8.26
N THR A 88 5.92 21.27 -7.27
CA THR A 88 6.07 22.71 -7.47
C THR A 88 7.50 23.12 -7.14
N LEU A 89 8.19 23.75 -8.11
CA LEU A 89 9.53 24.30 -7.90
C LEU A 89 9.47 25.47 -6.91
N VAL A 90 10.31 25.43 -5.88
CA VAL A 90 10.42 26.48 -4.85
C VAL A 90 11.65 27.34 -5.05
N GLY A 91 12.77 26.72 -5.45
CA GLY A 91 14.03 27.42 -5.67
C GLY A 91 15.19 26.45 -5.87
N THR A 92 16.41 26.93 -5.64
CA THR A 92 17.63 26.16 -5.81
C THR A 92 18.54 26.32 -4.60
N LEU A 93 19.12 25.23 -4.14
CA LEU A 93 20.12 25.18 -3.08
C LEU A 93 21.34 24.38 -3.55
N PRO A 94 22.54 24.62 -2.99
CA PRO A 94 23.65 23.69 -3.14
C PRO A 94 23.20 22.26 -2.74
N PRO A 95 23.61 21.21 -3.47
CA PRO A 95 23.27 19.84 -3.11
C PRO A 95 23.69 19.52 -1.67
N PHE A 96 22.77 18.96 -0.88
CA PHE A 96 23.10 18.57 0.49
C PHE A 96 23.99 17.32 0.57
N THR A 97 24.13 16.58 -0.53
CA THR A 97 24.93 15.35 -0.57
C THR A 97 25.44 15.09 -1.99
N ASP A 98 26.59 14.45 -2.07
CA ASP A 98 27.23 13.91 -3.27
C ASP A 98 27.36 12.37 -3.21
N GLN A 99 26.70 11.74 -2.23
CA GLN A 99 26.72 10.29 -2.06
C GLN A 99 26.18 9.58 -3.31
N PRO A 100 26.81 8.46 -3.72
CA PRO A 100 26.35 7.73 -4.88
C PRO A 100 25.02 7.01 -4.58
N CYS A 101 24.03 7.21 -5.46
CA CYS A 101 22.77 6.49 -5.45
C CYS A 101 22.76 5.38 -6.53
N TYR A 102 22.36 4.17 -6.12
CA TYR A 102 22.20 3.00 -7.00
C TYR A 102 20.76 2.48 -7.06
N SER A 103 19.85 3.08 -6.28
CA SER A 103 18.44 2.70 -6.21
C SER A 103 17.65 3.42 -7.28
N TYR A 104 16.74 2.70 -7.95
CA TYR A 104 15.88 3.22 -9.02
C TYR A 104 14.42 3.21 -8.58
N GLY A 105 13.67 4.22 -9.00
CA GLY A 105 12.23 4.27 -8.80
C GLY A 105 11.56 5.39 -9.59
N GLY A 106 10.32 5.68 -9.23
CA GLY A 106 9.59 6.84 -9.74
C GLY A 106 9.73 8.04 -8.80
N TRP A 107 9.23 9.19 -9.24
CA TRP A 107 8.98 10.29 -8.32
C TRP A 107 8.08 9.80 -7.17
N SER A 108 8.57 9.96 -5.95
CA SER A 108 7.99 9.33 -4.76
C SER A 108 6.53 9.75 -4.55
N ASP A 109 5.67 8.80 -4.21
CA ASP A 109 4.32 9.06 -3.70
C ASP A 109 4.33 9.58 -2.25
N GLY A 110 5.52 9.67 -1.64
CA GLY A 110 5.74 10.16 -0.29
C GLY A 110 5.57 9.08 0.79
N HIS A 111 5.38 7.81 0.45
CA HIS A 111 5.10 6.76 1.43
C HIS A 111 6.24 6.58 2.45
N ASP A 112 7.49 6.49 2.00
CA ASP A 112 8.64 6.33 2.90
C ASP A 112 8.83 7.53 3.83
N VAL A 113 8.58 8.75 3.32
CA VAL A 113 8.59 9.97 4.14
C VAL A 113 7.48 9.89 5.20
N TYR A 114 6.27 9.47 4.82
CA TYR A 114 5.17 9.24 5.76
C TYR A 114 5.57 8.25 6.88
N LEU A 115 6.20 7.13 6.53
CA LEU A 115 6.68 6.14 7.49
C LEU A 115 7.71 6.72 8.45
N GLN A 116 8.65 7.50 7.93
CA GLN A 116 9.68 8.13 8.74
C GLN A 116 9.10 9.17 9.70
N ILE A 117 8.18 10.02 9.24
CA ILE A 117 7.53 11.02 10.11
C ILE A 117 6.70 10.34 11.19
N ARG A 118 5.95 9.27 10.87
CA ARG A 118 5.23 8.47 11.89
C ARG A 118 6.17 7.84 12.90
N TRP A 119 7.31 7.34 12.45
CA TRP A 119 8.34 6.84 13.33
C TRP A 119 8.84 7.95 14.27
N GLN A 120 9.20 9.13 13.75
CA GLN A 120 9.67 10.25 14.56
C GLN A 120 8.65 10.76 15.60
N ALA A 121 7.34 10.58 15.35
CA ALA A 121 6.28 10.90 16.30
C ALA A 121 6.29 9.98 17.55
N ILE A 122 6.94 8.81 17.48
CA ILE A 122 7.13 7.93 18.63
C ILE A 122 8.22 8.54 19.54
N PRO A 123 7.99 8.60 20.88
CA PRO A 123 8.97 9.13 21.82
C PRO A 123 10.37 8.56 21.60
N GLU A 124 11.37 9.43 21.55
CA GLU A 124 12.74 9.06 21.17
C GLU A 124 13.31 7.95 22.06
N GLU A 125 13.02 7.97 23.36
CA GLU A 125 13.42 6.92 24.30
C GLU A 125 12.94 5.53 23.86
N ARG A 126 11.66 5.42 23.47
CA ARG A 126 11.09 4.15 22.98
C ARG A 126 11.76 3.70 21.68
N ARG A 127 12.04 4.63 20.77
CA ARG A 127 12.76 4.33 19.52
C ARG A 127 14.19 3.85 19.78
N ARG A 128 14.90 4.48 20.72
CA ARG A 128 16.24 4.04 21.12
C ARG A 128 16.20 2.66 21.77
N ALA A 129 15.22 2.38 22.61
CA ALA A 129 15.02 1.06 23.20
C ALA A 129 14.76 -0.01 22.13
N PHE A 130 13.91 0.29 21.14
CA PHE A 130 13.68 -0.57 19.98
C PHE A 130 14.99 -0.84 19.23
N LYS A 131 15.76 0.20 18.87
CA LYS A 131 17.03 0.04 18.13
C LYS A 131 18.06 -0.77 18.92
N LYS A 132 18.16 -0.53 20.23
CA LYS A 132 19.03 -1.31 21.11
C LYS A 132 18.62 -2.77 21.16
N ALA A 133 17.33 -3.06 21.29
CA ALA A 133 16.81 -4.42 21.31
C ALA A 133 17.04 -5.13 19.96
N MET A 134 16.92 -4.42 18.84
CA MET A 134 17.18 -4.94 17.49
C MET A 134 18.61 -5.48 17.34
N GLU A 135 19.59 -4.83 17.95
CA GLU A 135 21.01 -5.24 17.93
C GLU A 135 21.36 -6.27 19.02
N SER A 136 20.40 -6.63 19.88
CA SER A 136 20.61 -7.52 21.02
C SER A 136 20.33 -8.98 20.69
N ASP A 137 21.17 -9.86 21.23
CA ASP A 137 20.98 -11.31 21.27
C ASP A 137 20.32 -11.81 22.56
N GLU A 138 19.94 -10.90 23.46
CA GLU A 138 19.24 -11.25 24.70
C GLU A 138 17.92 -11.99 24.42
N GLN A 139 17.58 -12.89 25.33
CA GLN A 139 16.36 -13.67 25.29
C GLN A 139 15.44 -13.31 26.47
N THR A 140 14.16 -13.47 26.23
CA THR A 140 13.08 -13.42 27.21
C THR A 140 12.19 -14.65 27.01
N GLU A 141 11.14 -14.79 27.80
CA GLU A 141 10.26 -15.95 27.78
C GLU A 141 8.80 -15.49 27.68
N ILE A 142 8.03 -16.16 26.82
CA ILE A 142 6.57 -16.01 26.71
C ILE A 142 5.99 -17.43 26.74
N GLY A 143 5.10 -17.73 27.70
CA GLY A 143 4.48 -19.05 27.82
C GLY A 143 5.45 -20.23 27.88
N GLY A 144 6.62 -20.06 28.51
CA GLY A 144 7.67 -21.09 28.55
C GLY A 144 8.53 -21.20 27.28
N ILE A 145 8.30 -20.35 26.27
CA ILE A 145 9.02 -20.35 25.00
C ILE A 145 10.07 -19.25 25.00
N PRO A 146 11.37 -19.58 24.85
CA PRO A 146 12.43 -18.59 24.77
C PRO A 146 12.38 -17.85 23.44
N LEU A 147 12.32 -16.52 23.50
CA LEU A 147 12.29 -15.63 22.34
C LEU A 147 13.37 -14.57 22.47
N LYS A 148 13.98 -14.16 21.35
CA LYS A 148 14.88 -13.01 21.36
C LYS A 148 14.09 -11.73 21.65
N VAL A 149 14.67 -10.77 22.37
CA VAL A 149 14.04 -9.44 22.55
C VAL A 149 13.89 -8.68 21.22
N SER A 150 14.70 -9.04 20.22
CA SER A 150 14.62 -8.56 18.84
C SER A 150 13.52 -9.23 17.99
N SER A 151 12.77 -10.18 18.54
CA SER A 151 11.67 -10.85 17.83
C SER A 151 10.64 -9.83 17.34
N HIS A 152 10.43 -9.79 16.03
CA HIS A 152 9.51 -8.84 15.40
C HIS A 152 8.10 -9.42 15.20
N ARG A 153 7.96 -10.73 15.31
CA ARG A 153 6.72 -11.46 15.05
C ARG A 153 6.44 -12.44 16.17
N VAL A 154 5.19 -12.47 16.62
CA VAL A 154 4.66 -13.49 17.53
C VAL A 154 3.42 -14.13 16.91
N MET A 155 3.33 -15.45 17.04
CA MET A 155 2.15 -16.24 16.71
C MET A 155 1.74 -17.00 17.97
N ASP A 156 0.53 -16.78 18.46
CA ASP A 156 0.05 -17.39 19.71
C ASP A 156 0.07 -18.92 19.68
N GLN A 157 -0.10 -19.53 18.51
CA GLN A 157 0.05 -20.97 18.30
C GLN A 157 1.44 -21.50 18.70
N TYR A 158 2.50 -20.72 18.51
CA TYR A 158 3.90 -21.14 18.75
C TYR A 158 4.52 -20.52 20.00
N ALA A 159 4.00 -19.38 20.45
CA ALA A 159 4.37 -18.72 21.69
C ALA A 159 3.08 -18.32 22.41
N PRO A 160 2.44 -19.25 23.14
CA PRO A 160 1.18 -18.99 23.81
C PRO A 160 1.36 -17.96 24.93
N PHE A 161 0.35 -17.13 25.15
CA PHE A 161 0.29 -16.14 26.22
C PHE A 161 -1.16 -16.04 26.71
N ASP A 162 -1.36 -15.71 27.98
CA ASP A 162 -2.69 -15.59 28.58
C ASP A 162 -3.23 -14.15 28.48
N SER A 163 -2.34 -13.16 28.52
CA SER A 163 -2.64 -11.75 28.28
C SER A 163 -1.70 -11.14 27.24
N ALA A 164 -2.25 -10.31 26.36
CA ALA A 164 -1.43 -9.59 25.37
C ALA A 164 -0.40 -8.65 26.03
N LEU A 165 -0.61 -8.22 27.28
CA LEU A 165 0.33 -7.35 28.00
C LEU A 165 1.66 -8.06 28.32
N GLU A 166 1.69 -9.40 28.36
CA GLU A 166 2.91 -10.18 28.53
C GLU A 166 3.92 -9.90 27.40
N LEU A 167 3.42 -9.59 26.20
CA LEU A 167 4.23 -9.32 25.01
C LEU A 167 4.99 -7.99 25.09
N ALA A 168 4.76 -7.16 26.12
CA ALA A 168 5.49 -5.91 26.34
C ALA A 168 7.01 -6.11 26.54
N VAL A 169 7.43 -7.34 26.88
CA VAL A 169 8.85 -7.72 26.99
C VAL A 169 9.56 -7.86 25.64
N LEU A 170 8.86 -7.68 24.52
CA LEU A 170 9.38 -7.71 23.15
C LEU A 170 9.35 -6.31 22.54
N PRO A 171 10.38 -5.46 22.73
CA PRO A 171 10.39 -4.08 22.25
C PRO A 171 10.28 -3.98 20.72
N CYS A 172 10.76 -5.00 20.02
CA CYS A 172 10.79 -5.06 18.56
C CYS A 172 9.51 -5.65 17.95
N LEU A 173 8.51 -6.06 18.74
CA LEU A 173 7.30 -6.68 18.20
C LEU A 173 6.56 -5.71 17.26
N SER A 174 6.37 -6.13 16.01
CA SER A 174 5.69 -5.33 14.98
C SER A 174 4.59 -6.09 14.23
N GLU A 175 4.61 -7.42 14.26
CA GLU A 175 3.60 -8.32 13.70
C GLU A 175 3.05 -9.25 14.79
N LEU A 176 1.73 -9.28 14.96
CA LEU A 176 1.06 -10.19 15.87
C LEU A 176 0.04 -11.04 15.12
N ILE A 177 0.09 -12.35 15.32
CA ILE A 177 -0.88 -13.30 14.77
C ILE A 177 -1.53 -14.02 15.94
N CYS A 178 -2.85 -13.88 16.03
CA CYS A 178 -3.66 -14.59 17.00
C CYS A 178 -4.68 -15.49 16.29
N GLU A 179 -4.63 -16.79 16.56
CA GLU A 179 -5.63 -17.77 16.11
C GLU A 179 -6.85 -17.86 17.04
N GLN A 180 -6.87 -17.03 18.09
CA GLN A 180 -7.98 -16.86 19.03
C GLN A 180 -7.98 -15.44 19.63
N TRP A 181 -9.01 -15.11 20.40
CA TRP A 181 -9.06 -13.85 21.14
C TRP A 181 -8.25 -13.91 22.43
N HIS A 182 -7.52 -12.84 22.73
CA HIS A 182 -6.72 -12.71 23.95
C HIS A 182 -7.18 -11.52 24.80
N PRO A 183 -7.22 -11.66 26.14
CA PRO A 183 -7.35 -10.56 27.07
C PRO A 183 -6.36 -9.42 26.80
N ASP A 184 -6.80 -8.19 27.09
CA ASP A 184 -6.01 -6.95 27.01
C ASP A 184 -5.43 -6.61 25.63
N LEU A 185 -5.79 -7.37 24.57
CA LEU A 185 -5.26 -7.18 23.23
C LEU A 185 -5.41 -5.75 22.72
N LEU A 186 -6.61 -5.17 22.82
CA LEU A 186 -6.84 -3.80 22.35
C LEU A 186 -6.08 -2.76 23.18
N GLU A 187 -5.92 -2.97 24.49
CA GLU A 187 -5.12 -2.10 25.34
C GLU A 187 -3.65 -2.15 24.92
N PHE A 188 -3.12 -3.35 24.78
CA PHE A 188 -1.75 -3.58 24.35
C PHE A 188 -1.46 -2.93 22.99
N LEU A 189 -2.35 -3.11 22.01
CA LEU A 189 -2.22 -2.52 20.67
C LEU A 189 -2.23 -0.98 20.69
N ARG A 190 -3.06 -0.35 21.54
CA ARG A 190 -3.09 1.12 21.69
C ARG A 190 -1.84 1.66 22.41
N GLY A 191 -1.31 0.90 23.36
CA GLY A 191 -0.08 1.25 24.07
C GLY A 191 1.21 1.05 23.27
N ASN A 192 1.16 0.27 22.18
CA ASN A 192 2.33 -0.18 21.45
C ASN A 192 2.36 0.33 20.00
N PRO A 193 3.03 1.46 19.72
CA PRO A 193 3.01 2.11 18.41
C PRO A 193 3.84 1.38 17.36
N PHE A 194 4.62 0.35 17.76
CA PHE A 194 5.45 -0.45 16.85
C PHE A 194 4.69 -1.59 16.19
N ILE A 195 3.55 -2.01 16.74
CA ILE A 195 2.71 -3.06 16.17
C ILE A 195 1.94 -2.49 14.99
N ARG A 196 2.22 -3.01 13.80
CA ARG A 196 1.73 -2.50 12.53
C ARG A 196 0.95 -3.55 11.74
N GLU A 197 1.21 -4.83 12.00
CA GLU A 197 0.52 -5.92 11.36
C GLU A 197 -0.18 -6.76 12.41
N LEU A 198 -1.47 -7.00 12.20
CA LEU A 198 -2.29 -7.82 13.07
C LEU A 198 -3.05 -8.83 12.22
N THR A 199 -2.93 -10.10 12.57
CA THR A 199 -3.81 -11.17 12.09
C THR A 199 -4.67 -11.66 13.24
N LEU A 200 -5.99 -11.58 13.09
CA LEU A 200 -6.95 -12.13 14.05
C LEU A 200 -7.86 -13.15 13.38
N LEU A 201 -7.72 -14.41 13.78
CA LEU A 201 -8.56 -15.53 13.35
C LEU A 201 -9.36 -16.05 14.54
N ASN A 202 -10.52 -16.67 14.27
CA ASN A 202 -11.39 -17.29 15.28
C ASN A 202 -11.66 -16.41 16.52
N HIS A 203 -11.62 -15.09 16.39
CA HIS A 203 -11.66 -14.16 17.52
C HIS A 203 -13.06 -14.08 18.16
N SER A 204 -14.10 -14.57 17.48
CA SER A 204 -15.49 -14.66 17.98
C SER A 204 -16.10 -13.33 18.46
N GLN A 205 -15.52 -12.20 18.06
CA GLN A 205 -16.00 -10.86 18.42
C GLN A 205 -17.06 -10.40 17.43
N ARG A 206 -18.12 -9.78 17.94
CA ARG A 206 -19.15 -9.12 17.11
C ARG A 206 -18.79 -7.69 16.74
N THR A 207 -17.97 -7.05 17.57
CA THR A 207 -17.51 -5.68 17.36
C THR A 207 -16.02 -5.60 17.64
N LEU A 208 -15.28 -4.93 16.77
CA LEU A 208 -13.85 -4.68 16.93
C LEU A 208 -13.56 -3.20 16.72
N ASP A 209 -12.87 -2.57 17.68
CA ASP A 209 -12.52 -1.15 17.62
C ASP A 209 -11.01 -0.95 17.76
N LEU A 210 -10.37 -0.71 16.62
CA LEU A 210 -8.93 -0.53 16.47
C LEU A 210 -8.53 0.95 16.37
N ARG A 211 -9.44 1.89 16.64
CA ARG A 211 -9.08 3.31 16.72
C ARG A 211 -8.03 3.55 17.80
N GLY A 212 -7.10 4.45 17.52
CA GLY A 212 -5.95 4.73 18.39
C GLY A 212 -4.87 3.63 18.41
N THR A 213 -4.97 2.60 17.57
CA THR A 213 -3.88 1.62 17.37
C THR A 213 -2.97 2.03 16.21
N SER A 214 -1.78 1.42 16.13
CA SER A 214 -0.84 1.63 15.01
C SER A 214 -1.02 0.66 13.84
N ILE A 215 -2.07 -0.16 13.83
CA ILE A 215 -2.28 -1.22 12.83
C ILE A 215 -2.47 -0.62 11.43
N ARG A 216 -1.53 -0.94 10.53
CA ARG A 216 -1.58 -0.56 9.12
C ARG A 216 -2.14 -1.68 8.24
N LYS A 217 -1.80 -2.93 8.57
CA LYS A 217 -2.25 -4.10 7.85
C LYS A 217 -2.99 -5.04 8.79
N LEU A 218 -4.27 -5.21 8.52
CA LEU A 218 -5.19 -6.03 9.29
C LEU A 218 -5.62 -7.22 8.45
N MET A 219 -5.30 -8.42 8.92
CA MET A 219 -5.79 -9.68 8.38
C MET A 219 -6.84 -10.21 9.34
N LEU A 220 -8.09 -10.33 8.89
CA LEU A 220 -9.22 -10.55 9.79
C LEU A 220 -10.14 -11.63 9.25
N ASP A 221 -10.48 -12.59 10.11
CA ASP A 221 -11.62 -13.46 9.88
C ASP A 221 -12.91 -12.67 10.13
N MET A 222 -13.70 -12.39 9.09
CA MET A 222 -14.93 -11.59 9.24
C MET A 222 -16.11 -12.39 9.79
N THR A 223 -15.94 -13.69 10.06
CA THR A 223 -17.03 -14.58 10.47
C THR A 223 -17.65 -14.13 11.80
N GLY A 224 -18.93 -13.76 11.75
CA GLY A 224 -19.70 -13.32 12.93
C GLY A 224 -19.42 -11.88 13.37
N LEU A 225 -18.48 -11.18 12.73
CA LEU A 225 -18.23 -9.76 12.96
C LEU A 225 -19.34 -8.92 12.34
N GLN A 226 -19.83 -7.94 13.10
CA GLN A 226 -20.92 -7.05 12.70
C GLN A 226 -20.46 -5.60 12.54
N GLU A 227 -19.49 -5.17 13.34
CA GLU A 227 -19.03 -3.79 13.36
C GLU A 227 -17.50 -3.75 13.49
N LEU A 228 -16.83 -3.05 12.58
CA LEU A 228 -15.38 -2.89 12.57
C LEU A 228 -15.02 -1.41 12.48
N TRP A 229 -14.29 -0.90 13.47
CA TRP A 229 -13.75 0.46 13.45
C TRP A 229 -12.24 0.38 13.20
N LEU A 230 -11.81 0.85 12.04
CA LEU A 230 -10.41 0.88 11.65
C LEU A 230 -9.68 2.06 12.31
N GLY A 231 -8.36 1.89 12.49
CA GLY A 231 -7.49 2.97 12.94
C GLY A 231 -7.15 3.96 11.83
N GLU A 232 -6.73 5.15 12.23
CA GLU A 232 -6.38 6.28 11.35
C GLU A 232 -5.26 5.95 10.36
N GLY A 233 -4.41 4.98 10.72
CA GLY A 233 -3.29 4.52 9.89
C GLY A 233 -3.54 3.21 9.16
N THR A 234 -4.74 2.64 9.17
CA THR A 234 -5.03 1.37 8.50
C THR A 234 -5.09 1.57 6.99
N GLU A 235 -4.25 0.84 6.27
CA GLU A 235 -4.08 0.95 4.80
C GLU A 235 -4.45 -0.34 4.08
N GLN A 236 -4.42 -1.47 4.78
CA GLN A 236 -4.72 -2.77 4.20
C GLN A 236 -5.65 -3.55 5.11
N LEU A 237 -6.79 -3.96 4.57
CA LEU A 237 -7.75 -4.86 5.21
C LEU A 237 -7.90 -6.11 4.36
N LEU A 238 -7.47 -7.26 4.89
CA LEU A 238 -7.44 -8.54 4.19
C LEU A 238 -8.36 -9.54 4.87
N PHE A 239 -9.49 -9.86 4.25
CA PHE A 239 -10.41 -10.86 4.76
C PHE A 239 -9.79 -12.26 4.66
N GLN A 240 -9.98 -13.07 5.70
CA GLN A 240 -9.47 -14.44 5.79
C GLN A 240 -10.56 -15.50 5.61
N ASN A 241 -11.83 -15.13 5.76
CA ASN A 241 -12.98 -16.00 5.46
C ASN A 241 -13.23 -16.08 3.95
N LYS A 242 -13.81 -17.20 3.52
CA LYS A 242 -14.35 -17.38 2.16
C LYS A 242 -15.84 -17.08 2.20
N GLY A 243 -16.30 -16.13 1.41
CA GLY A 243 -17.72 -15.74 1.38
C GLY A 243 -17.96 -14.32 1.88
N PRO A 244 -19.17 -13.79 1.65
CA PRO A 244 -19.53 -12.45 2.07
C PRO A 244 -19.60 -12.35 3.60
N ASP A 245 -19.19 -11.20 4.11
CA ASP A 245 -19.43 -10.80 5.49
C ASP A 245 -20.76 -10.05 5.62
N ALA A 246 -21.13 -9.75 6.88
CA ALA A 246 -22.26 -8.87 7.22
C ALA A 246 -21.81 -7.65 8.04
N CYS A 247 -20.52 -7.31 7.99
CA CYS A 247 -19.88 -6.34 8.86
C CYS A 247 -19.97 -4.92 8.30
N THR A 248 -20.47 -3.97 9.08
CA THR A 248 -20.30 -2.54 8.76
C THR A 248 -18.86 -2.12 9.07
N ILE A 249 -18.17 -1.54 8.09
CA ILE A 249 -16.78 -1.10 8.25
C ILE A 249 -16.70 0.42 8.34
N HIS A 250 -16.25 0.93 9.48
CA HIS A 250 -15.99 2.34 9.71
C HIS A 250 -14.51 2.61 9.48
N ALA A 251 -14.19 3.31 8.39
CA ALA A 251 -12.84 3.71 8.04
C ALA A 251 -12.71 5.24 8.05
N PRO A 252 -11.53 5.79 8.40
CA PRO A 252 -11.23 7.20 8.21
C PRO A 252 -11.51 7.64 6.77
N GLU A 253 -12.09 8.84 6.61
CA GLU A 253 -12.39 9.42 5.29
C GLU A 253 -13.15 8.47 4.36
N ASP A 254 -14.01 7.61 4.94
CA ASP A 254 -14.85 6.64 4.24
C ASP A 254 -14.07 5.70 3.30
N GLY A 255 -12.84 5.31 3.70
CA GLY A 255 -11.99 4.35 2.99
C GLY A 255 -10.89 4.97 2.12
N SER A 256 -10.71 6.29 2.16
CA SER A 256 -9.60 6.97 1.48
C SER A 256 -8.24 6.40 1.92
N GLY A 257 -7.45 5.94 0.95
CA GLY A 257 -6.15 5.29 1.19
C GLY A 257 -6.22 3.82 1.65
N LEU A 258 -7.43 3.27 1.85
CA LEU A 258 -7.62 1.87 2.24
C LEU A 258 -7.64 0.97 0.99
N THR A 259 -6.88 -0.12 1.06
CA THR A 259 -7.00 -1.26 0.14
C THR A 259 -7.71 -2.41 0.85
N LEU A 260 -8.79 -2.89 0.27
CA LEU A 260 -9.53 -4.06 0.75
C LEU A 260 -9.22 -5.27 -0.13
N GLN A 261 -8.88 -6.40 0.49
CA GLN A 261 -8.76 -7.70 -0.18
C GLN A 261 -9.79 -8.69 0.34
N PHE A 262 -10.43 -9.42 -0.57
CA PHE A 262 -11.39 -10.48 -0.26
C PHE A 262 -11.05 -11.80 -0.99
N ILE A 263 -11.61 -12.90 -0.49
CA ILE A 263 -11.39 -14.25 -1.04
C ILE A 263 -12.70 -14.83 -1.57
N GLY A 264 -12.74 -15.09 -2.89
CA GLY A 264 -13.87 -15.71 -3.57
C GLY A 264 -15.03 -14.76 -3.81
N GLU A 265 -15.82 -14.45 -2.78
CA GLU A 265 -17.02 -13.62 -2.89
C GLU A 265 -16.82 -12.28 -2.16
N TYR A 266 -17.54 -11.25 -2.62
CA TYR A 266 -17.48 -9.90 -2.07
C TYR A 266 -18.87 -9.29 -1.97
N ARG A 267 -19.17 -8.72 -0.81
CA ARG A 267 -20.31 -7.83 -0.63
C ARG A 267 -19.82 -6.39 -0.83
N PRO A 268 -20.39 -5.62 -1.77
CA PRO A 268 -20.03 -4.21 -1.92
C PRO A 268 -20.30 -3.41 -0.64
N HIS A 269 -19.27 -2.73 -0.12
CA HIS A 269 -19.37 -1.92 1.10
C HIS A 269 -19.73 -0.48 0.77
N THR A 270 -21.02 -0.15 0.84
CA THR A 270 -21.57 1.19 0.54
C THR A 270 -21.09 2.27 1.49
N GLU A 271 -20.61 1.88 2.67
CA GLU A 271 -19.99 2.72 3.67
C GLU A 271 -18.53 3.08 3.34
N LEU A 272 -17.95 2.52 2.27
CA LEU A 272 -16.58 2.81 1.80
C LEU A 272 -16.56 3.41 0.37
N PRO A 273 -17.26 4.53 0.09
CA PRO A 273 -17.26 5.17 -1.22
C PRO A 273 -15.89 5.66 -1.69
N ASN A 274 -14.97 5.96 -0.76
CA ASN A 274 -13.63 6.48 -1.06
C ASN A 274 -12.55 5.40 -1.07
N LEU A 275 -12.94 4.12 -1.10
CA LEU A 275 -12.00 2.99 -1.13
C LEU A 275 -10.94 3.19 -2.22
N TRP A 276 -9.67 3.13 -1.86
CA TRP A 276 -8.57 3.37 -2.80
C TRP A 276 -8.32 2.17 -3.71
N GLY A 277 -8.31 0.96 -3.13
CA GLY A 277 -8.00 -0.27 -3.84
C GLY A 277 -8.90 -1.44 -3.46
N LEU A 278 -9.24 -2.28 -4.44
CA LEU A 278 -10.04 -3.48 -4.23
C LEU A 278 -9.39 -4.68 -4.91
N HIS A 279 -9.07 -5.70 -4.12
CA HIS A 279 -8.36 -6.90 -4.53
C HIS A 279 -9.21 -8.15 -4.30
N GLY A 280 -9.64 -8.81 -5.37
CA GLY A 280 -10.30 -10.12 -5.31
C GLY A 280 -9.32 -11.23 -5.62
N ILE A 281 -9.21 -12.23 -4.73
CA ILE A 281 -8.37 -13.42 -4.97
C ILE A 281 -9.20 -14.71 -4.91
N GLN A 282 -8.73 -15.74 -5.61
CA GLN A 282 -9.41 -17.04 -5.74
C GLN A 282 -10.85 -16.92 -6.28
N LEU A 283 -11.07 -16.00 -7.21
CA LEU A 283 -12.39 -15.78 -7.80
C LEU A 283 -12.76 -16.97 -8.69
N LYS A 284 -13.96 -17.51 -8.46
CA LYS A 284 -14.56 -18.55 -9.32
C LYS A 284 -15.65 -17.97 -10.21
N ASP A 285 -16.52 -17.18 -9.63
CA ASP A 285 -17.56 -16.41 -10.31
C ASP A 285 -17.62 -15.03 -9.65
N PHE A 286 -17.41 -13.97 -10.42
CA PHE A 286 -17.46 -12.61 -9.89
C PHE A 286 -18.12 -11.67 -10.91
N ASP A 287 -19.05 -10.83 -10.46
CA ASP A 287 -19.78 -9.89 -11.30
C ASP A 287 -19.41 -8.45 -10.94
N LEU A 288 -19.06 -7.63 -11.93
CA LEU A 288 -18.66 -6.24 -11.69
C LEU A 288 -19.83 -5.24 -11.67
N THR A 289 -21.07 -5.68 -11.90
CA THR A 289 -22.22 -4.80 -11.97
C THR A 289 -22.40 -4.02 -10.67
N GLY A 290 -22.60 -2.71 -10.79
CA GLY A 290 -22.85 -1.82 -9.66
C GLY A 290 -21.61 -1.48 -8.83
N LEU A 291 -20.47 -2.14 -9.03
CA LEU A 291 -19.27 -1.92 -8.22
C LEU A 291 -18.74 -0.48 -8.33
N ALA A 292 -18.78 0.11 -9.53
CA ALA A 292 -18.40 1.50 -9.75
C ALA A 292 -19.38 2.52 -9.13
N ALA A 293 -20.63 2.13 -8.84
CA ALA A 293 -21.56 2.98 -8.11
C ALA A 293 -21.30 2.95 -6.60
N VAL A 294 -20.79 1.83 -6.08
CA VAL A 294 -20.46 1.65 -4.66
C VAL A 294 -19.10 2.26 -4.33
N HIS A 295 -18.09 2.06 -5.19
CA HIS A 295 -16.74 2.61 -5.02
C HIS A 295 -16.38 3.55 -6.18
N PRO A 296 -17.01 4.74 -6.28
CA PRO A 296 -16.83 5.65 -7.41
C PRO A 296 -15.41 6.20 -7.54
N HIS A 297 -14.66 6.28 -6.43
CA HIS A 297 -13.31 6.86 -6.36
C HIS A 297 -12.18 5.81 -6.41
N LEU A 298 -12.51 4.56 -6.73
CA LEU A 298 -11.54 3.47 -6.78
C LEU A 298 -10.41 3.78 -7.77
N LYS A 299 -9.16 3.67 -7.29
CA LYS A 299 -7.94 3.89 -8.09
C LYS A 299 -7.34 2.58 -8.57
N GLU A 300 -7.45 1.53 -7.78
CA GLU A 300 -6.87 0.24 -8.07
C GLU A 300 -7.88 -0.92 -7.98
N LEU A 301 -7.93 -1.74 -9.03
CA LEU A 301 -8.73 -2.96 -9.09
C LEU A 301 -7.84 -4.12 -9.54
N ARG A 302 -7.71 -5.15 -8.70
CA ARG A 302 -6.98 -6.39 -9.02
C ARG A 302 -7.86 -7.59 -8.80
N LEU A 303 -8.04 -8.43 -9.82
CA LEU A 303 -8.96 -9.57 -9.78
C LEU A 303 -8.23 -10.84 -10.25
N TRP A 304 -8.04 -11.78 -9.34
CA TRP A 304 -7.28 -13.00 -9.57
C TRP A 304 -8.17 -14.23 -9.38
N GLY A 305 -8.37 -14.98 -10.45
CA GLY A 305 -9.19 -16.18 -10.50
C GLY A 305 -8.49 -17.45 -10.04
N ALA A 306 -9.24 -18.56 -10.06
CA ALA A 306 -8.75 -19.90 -9.72
C ALA A 306 -9.24 -21.03 -10.65
N PRO A 307 -8.88 -20.99 -11.96
CA PRO A 307 -9.56 -20.18 -12.98
C PRO A 307 -10.97 -19.70 -12.60
N GLY A 308 -11.34 -18.49 -13.02
CA GLY A 308 -12.65 -17.92 -12.72
C GLY A 308 -13.37 -17.30 -13.91
N ASN A 309 -14.67 -17.16 -13.76
CA ASN A 309 -15.57 -16.46 -14.67
C ASN A 309 -15.86 -15.05 -14.13
N LEU A 310 -15.80 -14.07 -15.03
CA LEU A 310 -15.95 -12.66 -14.74
C LEU A 310 -17.15 -12.11 -15.52
N GLY A 311 -18.28 -11.97 -14.83
CA GLY A 311 -19.52 -11.43 -15.36
C GLY A 311 -19.42 -9.90 -15.54
N ASN A 312 -20.05 -9.40 -16.62
CA ASN A 312 -20.19 -7.98 -16.89
C ASN A 312 -18.86 -7.19 -16.86
N PHE A 313 -17.79 -7.74 -17.45
CA PHE A 313 -16.47 -7.08 -17.44
C PHE A 313 -16.51 -5.66 -18.02
N SER A 314 -17.35 -5.38 -19.02
CA SER A 314 -17.55 -4.05 -19.57
C SER A 314 -17.94 -2.97 -18.54
N ALA A 315 -18.47 -3.37 -17.37
CA ALA A 315 -18.75 -2.47 -16.26
C ALA A 315 -17.51 -1.76 -15.70
N VAL A 316 -16.28 -2.25 -15.96
CA VAL A 316 -15.05 -1.52 -15.59
C VAL A 316 -14.98 -0.12 -16.22
N GLY A 317 -15.64 0.10 -17.37
CA GLY A 317 -15.73 1.42 -17.99
C GLY A 317 -16.49 2.46 -17.15
N GLY A 318 -17.18 2.04 -16.09
CA GLY A 318 -17.86 2.92 -15.13
C GLY A 318 -16.92 3.60 -14.14
N PHE A 319 -15.72 3.07 -13.87
CA PHE A 319 -14.78 3.66 -12.93
C PHE A 319 -14.07 4.87 -13.55
N ARG A 320 -14.42 6.07 -13.08
CA ARG A 320 -13.90 7.33 -13.63
C ARG A 320 -12.47 7.64 -13.20
N GLU A 321 -12.06 7.10 -12.06
CA GLU A 321 -10.81 7.44 -11.40
C GLU A 321 -9.79 6.29 -11.39
N LEU A 322 -10.13 5.14 -11.99
CA LEU A 322 -9.29 3.96 -11.97
C LEU A 322 -8.00 4.19 -12.78
N THR A 323 -6.87 4.09 -12.11
CA THR A 323 -5.54 4.23 -12.71
C THR A 323 -4.89 2.88 -12.97
N ASN A 324 -5.24 1.86 -12.17
CA ASN A 324 -4.62 0.54 -12.17
C ASN A 324 -5.68 -0.56 -12.27
N LEU A 325 -5.62 -1.36 -13.34
CA LEU A 325 -6.46 -2.53 -13.54
C LEU A 325 -5.59 -3.76 -13.81
N SER A 326 -5.77 -4.81 -13.02
CA SER A 326 -5.26 -6.13 -13.40
C SER A 326 -6.21 -7.29 -13.25
N THR A 327 -6.05 -8.25 -14.16
CA THR A 327 -6.73 -9.54 -14.11
C THR A 327 -5.76 -10.70 -14.31
N PHE A 328 -6.01 -11.81 -13.61
CA PHE A 328 -5.23 -13.04 -13.74
C PHE A 328 -6.14 -14.27 -13.71
N ASP A 329 -6.00 -15.19 -14.67
CA ASP A 329 -6.78 -16.44 -14.76
C ASP A 329 -8.31 -16.20 -14.69
N LEU A 330 -8.80 -15.20 -15.45
CA LEU A 330 -10.21 -14.82 -15.51
C LEU A 330 -10.74 -14.82 -16.95
N PHE A 331 -11.96 -15.33 -17.11
CA PHE A 331 -12.65 -15.57 -18.38
C PHE A 331 -14.10 -15.04 -18.32
N GLY A 332 -14.94 -15.35 -19.31
CA GLY A 332 -16.36 -14.90 -19.32
C GLY A 332 -16.67 -13.64 -20.13
N PHE A 333 -15.65 -13.03 -20.73
CA PHE A 333 -15.78 -11.79 -21.50
C PHE A 333 -15.08 -11.88 -22.87
N GLY A 334 -15.51 -11.06 -23.81
CA GLY A 334 -15.04 -11.04 -25.19
C GLY A 334 -14.24 -9.79 -25.55
N ALA A 335 -14.08 -9.59 -26.86
CA ALA A 335 -13.43 -8.40 -27.41
C ALA A 335 -14.24 -7.13 -27.14
N ASP A 336 -15.57 -7.21 -27.23
CA ASP A 336 -16.49 -6.07 -27.07
C ASP A 336 -16.59 -5.57 -25.62
N ASP A 337 -16.15 -6.39 -24.66
CA ASP A 337 -16.14 -6.04 -23.24
C ASP A 337 -14.89 -5.26 -22.81
N ILE A 338 -13.86 -5.20 -23.67
CA ILE A 338 -12.63 -4.48 -23.34
C ILE A 338 -12.90 -2.97 -23.38
N PRO A 339 -12.64 -2.22 -22.29
CA PRO A 339 -12.86 -0.78 -22.26
C PRO A 339 -11.91 -0.06 -23.22
N THR A 340 -12.36 1.08 -23.74
CA THR A 340 -11.57 1.97 -24.60
C THR A 340 -10.78 2.99 -23.77
N PRO A 341 -9.67 3.53 -24.31
CA PRO A 341 -8.94 4.65 -23.70
C PRO A 341 -9.79 5.86 -23.36
N GLU A 342 -10.84 6.13 -24.15
CA GLU A 342 -11.78 7.24 -23.95
C GLU A 342 -12.73 7.00 -22.78
N GLN A 343 -13.21 5.75 -22.61
CA GLN A 343 -14.04 5.37 -21.46
C GLN A 343 -13.27 5.44 -20.15
N MET A 344 -11.99 5.05 -20.17
CA MET A 344 -11.11 5.00 -19.00
C MET A 344 -9.90 5.91 -19.21
N SER A 345 -10.16 7.21 -19.26
CA SER A 345 -9.14 8.23 -19.53
C SER A 345 -8.01 8.21 -18.51
N GLU A 346 -8.28 7.89 -17.25
CA GLU A 346 -7.31 7.89 -16.15
C GLU A 346 -6.47 6.62 -16.04
N LEU A 347 -6.83 5.54 -16.74
CA LEU A 347 -6.05 4.30 -16.69
C LEU A 347 -4.63 4.55 -17.21
N ARG A 348 -3.63 4.15 -16.43
CA ARG A 348 -2.18 4.24 -16.74
C ARG A 348 -1.50 2.89 -16.69
N TRP A 349 -2.05 1.93 -15.93
CA TRP A 349 -1.49 0.61 -15.75
C TRP A 349 -2.56 -0.44 -16.03
N PHE A 350 -2.38 -1.22 -17.10
CA PHE A 350 -3.39 -2.20 -17.55
C PHE A 350 -2.77 -3.54 -17.86
N TRP A 351 -2.90 -4.48 -16.92
CA TRP A 351 -2.21 -5.76 -16.96
C TRP A 351 -3.21 -6.92 -16.95
N MET A 352 -3.19 -7.77 -17.96
CA MET A 352 -4.04 -8.96 -18.01
C MET A 352 -3.21 -10.17 -18.38
N THR A 353 -3.37 -11.25 -17.62
CA THR A 353 -2.64 -12.50 -17.87
C THR A 353 -3.59 -13.68 -17.80
N SER A 354 -3.50 -14.59 -18.78
CA SER A 354 -4.36 -15.77 -18.83
C SER A 354 -5.85 -15.39 -18.92
N LEU A 355 -6.22 -14.96 -20.13
CA LEU A 355 -7.50 -14.36 -20.49
C LEU A 355 -7.94 -14.86 -21.88
N PRO A 356 -9.20 -14.67 -22.31
CA PRO A 356 -9.66 -15.07 -23.64
C PRO A 356 -8.83 -14.44 -24.77
N GLU A 357 -8.51 -15.23 -25.81
CA GLU A 357 -7.64 -14.78 -26.92
C GLU A 357 -8.20 -13.56 -27.65
N THR A 358 -9.52 -13.51 -27.86
CA THR A 358 -10.21 -12.40 -28.52
C THR A 358 -10.09 -11.11 -27.72
N ALA A 359 -10.32 -11.18 -26.41
CA ALA A 359 -10.17 -10.07 -25.47
C ALA A 359 -8.71 -9.58 -25.41
N ALA A 360 -7.74 -10.49 -25.38
CA ALA A 360 -6.31 -10.14 -25.40
C ALA A 360 -5.90 -9.38 -26.66
N LYS A 361 -6.42 -9.78 -27.83
CA LYS A 361 -6.18 -9.10 -29.11
C LYS A 361 -6.77 -7.68 -29.08
N ALA A 362 -8.01 -7.53 -28.62
CA ALA A 362 -8.69 -6.24 -28.50
C ALA A 362 -7.95 -5.29 -27.54
N ALA A 363 -7.60 -5.75 -26.33
CA ALA A 363 -6.86 -4.96 -25.34
C ALA A 363 -5.52 -4.44 -25.91
N LYS A 364 -4.76 -5.31 -26.59
CA LYS A 364 -3.51 -4.88 -27.26
C LYS A 364 -3.76 -3.86 -28.35
N GLN A 365 -4.80 -4.01 -29.15
CA GLN A 365 -5.08 -3.11 -30.27
C GLN A 365 -5.50 -1.71 -29.79
N LEU A 366 -6.41 -1.65 -28.81
CA LEU A 366 -6.96 -0.41 -28.28
C LEU A 366 -5.92 0.39 -27.49
N TRP A 367 -5.15 -0.27 -26.62
CA TRP A 367 -4.36 0.43 -25.60
C TRP A 367 -2.90 0.70 -25.98
N LYS A 368 -2.32 -0.03 -26.96
CA LYS A 368 -0.89 0.11 -27.33
C LYS A 368 -0.47 1.50 -27.79
N ARG A 369 -1.42 2.35 -28.21
CA ARG A 369 -1.16 3.70 -28.72
C ARG A 369 -1.38 4.79 -27.65
N LYS A 370 -1.91 4.46 -26.48
CA LYS A 370 -2.12 5.44 -25.41
C LYS A 370 -0.76 5.84 -24.83
N PRO A 371 -0.36 7.13 -24.91
CA PRO A 371 0.91 7.58 -24.33
C PRO A 371 0.95 7.33 -22.82
N GLY A 372 2.13 6.94 -22.31
CA GLY A 372 2.35 6.71 -20.87
C GLY A 372 1.63 5.48 -20.29
N MET A 373 1.07 4.61 -21.13
CA MET A 373 0.40 3.38 -20.68
C MET A 373 1.42 2.26 -20.43
N ASP A 374 1.42 1.73 -19.20
CA ASP A 374 2.05 0.46 -18.86
C ASP A 374 1.10 -0.70 -19.18
N LEU A 375 1.24 -1.23 -20.40
CA LEU A 375 0.40 -2.30 -20.94
C LEU A 375 1.10 -3.65 -20.91
N ARG A 376 0.53 -4.62 -20.18
CA ARG A 376 1.04 -6.00 -20.17
C ARG A 376 -0.07 -7.02 -20.36
N ILE A 377 -0.21 -7.51 -21.60
CA ILE A 377 -1.23 -8.51 -21.97
C ILE A 377 -0.56 -9.82 -22.38
N THR A 378 -0.69 -10.86 -21.55
CA THR A 378 0.07 -12.12 -21.70
C THR A 378 -0.78 -13.39 -21.56
N LYS A 379 -0.27 -14.51 -22.08
CA LYS A 379 -0.90 -15.85 -22.04
C LYS A 379 -2.36 -15.87 -22.54
N PRO A 380 -2.66 -15.40 -23.77
CA PRO A 380 -4.01 -15.55 -24.33
C PRO A 380 -4.41 -17.03 -24.40
N ARG A 381 -5.66 -17.33 -24.01
CA ARG A 381 -6.22 -18.69 -24.01
C ARG A 381 -7.24 -18.83 -25.13
N LYS A 382 -7.10 -19.91 -25.91
CA LYS A 382 -8.06 -20.26 -26.95
C LYS A 382 -9.31 -20.90 -26.33
N PRO A 383 -10.46 -20.86 -27.02
CA PRO A 383 -11.69 -21.50 -26.54
C PRO A 383 -11.51 -22.98 -26.19
N GLU A 384 -10.67 -23.72 -26.92
CA GLU A 384 -10.44 -25.15 -26.66
C GLU A 384 -9.73 -25.39 -25.33
N TRP A 385 -8.87 -24.48 -24.90
CA TRP A 385 -8.21 -24.57 -23.59
C TRP A 385 -9.23 -24.39 -22.46
N LEU A 386 -10.18 -23.47 -22.63
CA LEU A 386 -11.27 -23.22 -21.68
C LEU A 386 -12.31 -24.34 -21.64
N ALA A 387 -12.49 -25.08 -22.73
CA ALA A 387 -13.36 -26.25 -22.73
C ALA A 387 -12.73 -27.45 -22.00
N GLN A 388 -11.41 -27.43 -21.78
CA GLN A 388 -10.64 -28.55 -21.22
C GLN A 388 -10.22 -28.35 -19.76
N ASN A 389 -10.29 -27.12 -19.24
CA ASN A 389 -9.87 -26.72 -17.90
C ASN A 389 -10.98 -25.88 -17.28
#